data_AF-A0A6I9PTQ9-F1
#
_entry.id   AF-A0A6I9PTQ9-F1
#
_cell.length_a   1.000
_cell.length_b   1.000
_cell.length_c   1.000
_cell.angle_alpha   90.00
_cell.angle_beta   90.00
_cell.angle_gamma   90.00
#
_symmetry.space_group_name_H-M   'P 1'
#
loop_
_entity.id
_entity.type
_entity.pdbx_description
1 polymer ?
#
loop_
_entity_poly.entity_id
_entity_poly.type
_entity_poly.pdbx_seq_one_letter_code
_entity_poly.pdbx_strand_id
1 'polypeptide(L)'
;EDACEIYARAANMFKMAKNWSAAGNAFCQAARLHMQLQNKLDSATSFVDAGNAFKKADPQEAINCLNQAIDIYTDMVSLQPRSGAGMSPQP
;
A
#
# COMPACT_ATOMS: atom_id res chain seq x y z
N GLU A 1 -11.82 9.76 -15.38
CA GLU A 1 -12.22 8.76 -14.38
C GLU A 1 -10.95 8.15 -13.85
N ASP A 2 -10.53 8.60 -12.66
CA ASP A 2 -9.25 8.21 -12.08
C ASP A 2 -9.30 6.74 -11.70
N ALA A 3 -8.34 5.95 -12.18
CA ALA A 3 -8.39 4.50 -12.01
C ALA A 3 -8.46 4.08 -10.52
N CYS A 4 -7.95 4.92 -9.61
CA CYS A 4 -8.11 4.78 -8.17
C CYS A 4 -9.59 4.78 -7.72
N GLU A 5 -10.43 5.67 -8.26
CA GLU A 5 -11.85 5.75 -7.90
C GLU A 5 -12.63 4.51 -8.37
N ILE A 6 -12.27 3.99 -9.54
CA ILE A 6 -12.86 2.75 -10.08
C ILE A 6 -12.54 1.58 -9.16
N TYR A 7 -11.27 1.46 -8.71
CA TYR A 7 -10.87 0.41 -7.79
C TYR A 7 -11.49 0.57 -6.40
N ALA A 8 -11.60 1.79 -5.87
CA ALA A 8 -12.27 2.04 -4.59
C ALA A 8 -13.75 1.64 -4.64
N ARG A 9 -14.44 1.98 -5.74
CA ARG A 9 -15.84 1.57 -5.96
C ARG A 9 -15.95 0.04 -6.06
N ALA A 10 -15.08 -0.60 -6.84
CA ALA A 10 -15.05 -2.06 -6.98
C ALA A 10 -14.79 -2.75 -5.63
N ALA A 11 -13.81 -2.26 -4.86
CA ALA A 11 -13.49 -2.78 -3.53
C ALA A 11 -14.70 -2.69 -2.58
N ASN A 12 -15.44 -1.58 -2.62
CA ASN A 12 -16.65 -1.41 -1.80
C ASN A 12 -17.76 -2.41 -2.21
N MET A 13 -17.94 -2.66 -3.50
CA MET A 13 -18.86 -3.68 -4.01
C MET A 13 -18.45 -5.09 -3.58
N PHE A 14 -17.16 -5.42 -3.62
CA PHE A 14 -16.66 -6.72 -3.17
C PHE A 14 -16.81 -6.92 -1.67
N LYS A 15 -16.63 -5.87 -0.86
CA LYS A 15 -16.94 -5.89 0.59
C LYS A 15 -18.41 -6.20 0.84
N MET A 16 -19.33 -5.60 0.07
CA MET A 16 -20.76 -5.92 0.16
C MET A 16 -21.07 -7.37 -0.24
N ALA A 17 -20.38 -7.88 -1.25
CA ALA A 17 -20.50 -9.27 -1.71
C ALA A 17 -19.81 -10.29 -0.77
N LYS A 18 -19.20 -9.85 0.34
CA LYS A 18 -18.34 -10.67 1.23
C LYS A 18 -17.17 -11.35 0.50
N ASN A 19 -16.79 -10.84 -0.67
CA ASN A 19 -15.69 -11.38 -1.46
C ASN A 19 -14.40 -10.67 -1.07
N TRP A 20 -13.77 -11.15 -0.01
CA TRP A 20 -12.56 -10.56 0.54
C TRP A 20 -11.36 -10.67 -0.40
N SER A 21 -11.23 -11.77 -1.16
CA SER A 21 -10.16 -11.95 -2.15
C SER A 21 -10.27 -10.90 -3.27
N ALA A 22 -11.47 -10.69 -3.83
CA ALA A 22 -11.65 -9.71 -4.89
C ALA A 22 -11.52 -8.26 -4.39
N ALA A 23 -12.00 -7.97 -3.17
CA ALA A 23 -11.81 -6.67 -2.55
C ALA A 23 -10.32 -6.35 -2.37
N GLY A 24 -9.54 -7.30 -1.85
CA GLY A 24 -8.10 -7.15 -1.68
C GLY A 24 -7.39 -6.93 -3.02
N ASN A 25 -7.80 -7.63 -4.07
CA ASN A 25 -7.20 -7.48 -5.40
C ASN A 25 -7.48 -6.08 -5.99
N ALA A 26 -8.70 -5.56 -5.81
CA ALA A 26 -9.03 -4.19 -6.21
C ALA A 26 -8.19 -3.15 -5.45
N PHE A 27 -8.00 -3.30 -4.14
CA PHE A 27 -7.11 -2.44 -3.36
C PHE A 27 -5.65 -2.54 -3.79
N CYS A 28 -5.16 -3.73 -4.14
CA CYS A 28 -3.81 -3.92 -4.66
C CYS A 28 -3.59 -3.17 -5.98
N GLN A 29 -4.59 -3.18 -6.87
CA GLN A 29 -4.52 -2.40 -8.11
C GLN A 29 -4.58 -0.89 -7.84
N ALA A 30 -5.43 -0.43 -6.92
CA ALA A 30 -5.44 0.98 -6.48
C ALA A 30 -4.08 1.41 -5.92
N ALA A 31 -3.46 0.56 -5.09
CA ALA A 31 -2.15 0.80 -4.52
C ALA A 31 -1.08 1.00 -5.61
N ARG A 32 -1.04 0.11 -6.61
CA ARG A 32 -0.11 0.22 -7.75
C ARG A 32 -0.28 1.53 -8.52
N LEU A 33 -1.51 2.02 -8.66
CA LEU A 33 -1.78 3.32 -9.27
C LEU A 33 -1.26 4.46 -8.42
N HIS A 34 -1.49 4.44 -7.11
CA HIS A 34 -0.89 5.42 -6.20
C HIS A 34 0.64 5.43 -6.29
N MET A 35 1.26 4.26 -6.47
CA MET A 35 2.70 4.14 -6.67
C MET A 35 3.17 4.83 -7.97
N GLN A 36 2.40 4.71 -9.07
CA GLN A 36 2.67 5.44 -10.32
C GLN A 36 2.48 6.95 -10.18
N LEU A 37 1.52 7.38 -9.37
CA LEU A 37 1.28 8.80 -9.05
C LEU A 37 2.29 9.37 -8.04
N GLN A 38 3.36 8.63 -7.73
CA GLN A 38 4.37 8.93 -6.70
C GLN A 38 3.78 9.12 -5.28
N ASN A 39 2.53 8.71 -5.05
CA ASN A 39 1.87 8.78 -3.77
C ASN A 39 2.11 7.48 -2.97
N LYS A 40 3.36 7.30 -2.55
CA LYS A 40 3.82 6.10 -1.84
C LYS A 40 3.08 5.87 -0.51
N LEU A 41 2.65 6.94 0.19
CA LEU A 41 1.87 6.83 1.44
C LEU A 41 0.50 6.18 1.21
N ASP A 42 -0.27 6.68 0.23
CA ASP A 42 -1.57 6.11 -0.13
C ASP A 42 -1.43 4.70 -0.71
N SER A 43 -0.38 4.45 -1.49
CA SER A 43 -0.06 3.11 -2.00
C SER A 43 0.16 2.11 -0.86
N ALA A 44 1.02 2.43 0.10
CA ALA A 44 1.31 1.55 1.23
C ALA A 44 0.05 1.31 2.08
N THR A 45 -0.73 2.35 2.35
CA THR A 45 -2.03 2.24 3.05
C THR A 45 -2.99 1.30 2.33
N SER A 46 -3.09 1.43 1.01
CA SER A 46 -3.95 0.58 0.17
C SER A 46 -3.51 -0.89 0.17
N PHE A 47 -2.19 -1.16 0.13
CA PHE A 47 -1.65 -2.52 0.27
C PHE A 47 -1.94 -3.14 1.65
N VAL A 48 -1.92 -2.34 2.72
CA VAL A 48 -2.29 -2.81 4.06
C VAL A 48 -3.78 -3.17 4.14
N ASP A 49 -4.67 -2.34 3.56
CA ASP A 49 -6.11 -2.65 3.51
C ASP A 49 -6.38 -3.91 2.66
N ALA A 50 -5.69 -4.04 1.53
CA ALA A 50 -5.70 -5.25 0.71
C ALA A 50 -5.27 -6.48 1.52
N GLY A 51 -4.15 -6.39 2.23
CA GLY A 51 -3.64 -7.46 3.10
C GLY A 51 -4.63 -7.85 4.19
N ASN A 52 -5.32 -6.88 4.80
CA ASN A 52 -6.35 -7.15 5.80
C ASN A 52 -7.57 -7.89 5.22
N ALA A 53 -7.99 -7.55 3.99
CA ALA A 53 -9.04 -8.26 3.30
C ALA A 53 -8.61 -9.70 2.96
N PHE A 54 -7.44 -9.86 2.33
CA PHE A 54 -6.88 -11.16 2.01
C PHE A 54 -6.64 -12.02 3.24
N LYS A 55 -6.33 -11.48 4.42
CA LYS A 55 -6.09 -12.29 5.61
C LYS A 55 -7.29 -13.19 5.99
N LYS A 56 -8.51 -12.81 5.60
CA LYS A 56 -9.73 -13.60 5.81
C LYS A 56 -10.05 -14.56 4.66
N ALA A 57 -9.42 -14.37 3.51
CA ALA A 57 -9.67 -15.09 2.27
C ALA A 57 -8.50 -16.03 1.96
N ASP A 58 -7.31 -15.43 1.79
CA ASP A 58 -6.06 -16.02 1.37
C ASP A 58 -4.89 -15.43 2.18
N PRO A 59 -4.44 -16.09 3.25
CA PRO A 59 -3.37 -15.57 4.09
C PRO A 59 -2.01 -15.47 3.36
N GLN A 60 -1.79 -16.28 2.32
CA GLN A 60 -0.57 -16.20 1.49
C GLN A 60 -0.51 -14.87 0.72
N GLU A 61 -1.60 -14.48 0.06
CA GLU A 61 -1.69 -13.21 -0.66
C GLU A 61 -1.63 -12.00 0.28
N ALA A 62 -2.18 -12.16 1.50
CA ALA A 62 -2.08 -11.13 2.53
C ALA A 62 -0.63 -10.83 2.91
N ILE A 63 0.20 -11.87 3.10
CA ILE A 63 1.62 -11.72 3.42
C ILE A 63 2.34 -11.00 2.28
N ASN A 64 2.06 -11.38 1.03
CA ASN A 64 2.65 -10.72 -0.14
C ASN A 64 2.30 -9.23 -0.19
N CYS A 65 1.02 -8.87 -0.01
CA CYS A 65 0.57 -7.47 0.02
C CYS A 65 1.22 -6.68 1.16
N LEU A 66 1.29 -7.25 2.36
CA LEU A 66 1.92 -6.59 3.51
C LEU A 66 3.43 -6.39 3.31
N ASN A 67 4.12 -7.36 2.71
CA ASN A 67 5.53 -7.22 2.36
C ASN A 67 5.75 -6.05 1.36
N GLN A 68 4.87 -5.90 0.36
CA GLN A 68 4.93 -4.76 -0.56
C GLN A 68 4.71 -3.42 0.18
N ALA A 69 3.76 -3.35 1.11
CA ALA A 69 3.56 -2.15 1.91
C ALA A 69 4.79 -1.81 2.76
N ILE A 70 5.41 -2.82 3.39
CA ILE A 70 6.61 -2.65 4.21
C ILE A 70 7.76 -2.13 3.36
N ASP A 71 8.00 -2.69 2.18
CA ASP A 71 9.04 -2.24 1.24
C ASP A 71 8.88 -0.75 0.91
N ILE A 72 7.65 -0.33 0.59
CA ILE A 72 7.33 1.08 0.31
C ILE A 72 7.58 1.96 1.54
N TYR A 73 7.13 1.54 2.73
CA TYR A 73 7.36 2.31 3.95
C TYR A 73 8.85 2.41 4.29
N THR A 74 9.63 1.34 4.11
CA THR A 74 11.07 1.33 4.33
C THR A 74 11.79 2.25 3.35
N ASP A 75 11.42 2.24 2.06
CA ASP A 75 11.91 3.20 1.07
C ASP A 75 11.60 4.66 1.48
N MET A 76 10.37 4.95 1.91
CA MET A 76 10.00 6.29 2.40
C MET A 76 10.76 6.73 3.66
N VAL A 77 10.98 5.81 4.61
CA VAL A 77 11.72 6.08 5.86
C VAL A 77 13.19 6.34 5.58
N SER A 78 13.80 5.61 4.64
CA SER A 78 15.20 5.83 4.23
C SER A 78 15.40 7.20 3.58
N LEU A 79 14.35 7.77 2.98
CA LEU A 79 14.33 9.07 2.33
C LEU A 79 14.01 10.24 3.27
N GLN A 80 13.84 10.02 4.57
CA GLN A 80 14.00 11.11 5.53
C GLN A 80 15.49 11.29 5.79
N PRO A 81 16.18 12.28 5.16
CA PRO A 81 17.43 12.73 5.70
C PRO A 81 17.09 13.19 7.11
N ARG A 82 17.78 12.58 8.08
CA ARG A 82 17.90 13.12 9.41
C ARG A 82 18.62 14.46 9.25
N SER A 83 17.87 15.49 8.88
CA SER A 83 18.31 16.88 8.86
C SER A 83 18.55 17.28 10.31
N GLY A 84 19.73 16.91 10.78
CA GLY A 84 20.18 17.06 12.15
C GLY A 84 21.63 16.61 12.24
N ALA A 85 22.52 17.60 12.08
CA ALA A 85 23.96 17.56 12.36
C ALA A 85 24.89 17.02 11.27
N GLY A 86 25.04 17.80 10.20
CA GLY A 86 26.38 18.11 9.69
C GLY A 86 26.89 19.37 10.40
N MET A 87 27.90 19.24 11.26
CA MET A 87 29.09 20.11 11.34
C MET A 87 29.93 19.76 12.58
N SER A 88 30.89 18.86 12.42
CA SER A 88 32.22 19.02 13.01
C SER A 88 33.20 18.09 12.28
N PRO A 89 34.28 18.63 11.67
CA PRO A 89 35.36 17.82 11.15
C PRO A 89 36.45 17.68 12.22
N GLN A 90 36.92 16.46 12.51
CA GLN A 90 38.26 16.16 13.06
C GLN A 90 38.65 14.69 12.80
N PRO A 91 39.94 14.32 12.81
CA PRO A 91 41.15 15.14 12.93
C PRO A 91 41.98 15.27 11.64
#